data_AF-A0A6N2LCE5-F1
#
_entry.id   AF-A0A6N2LCE5-F1
#
_cell.length_a   1.000
_cell.length_b   1.000
_cell.length_c   1.000
_cell.angle_alpha   90.00
_cell.angle_beta   90.00
_cell.angle_gamma   90.00
#
_symmetry.space_group_name_H-M   'P 1'
#
loop_
_entity.id
_entity.type
_entity.pdbx_description
1 polymer ?
#
loop_
_entity_poly.entity_id
_entity_poly.type
_entity_poly.pdbx_seq_one_letter_code
_entity_poly.pdbx_strand_id
1 'polypeptide(L)' 'MAYGLGRAAAAFEISKDLKEDDIMIDPAEVLVNASNPPVFRAFQYIEFLRNYMTKTDINDDALEHFKL' A
#
# COMPACT_ATOMS: atom_id res chain seq x y z
N MET A 1 12.95 -20.38 -32.60
CA MET A 1 12.02 -20.36 -31.45
C MET A 1 12.68 -19.57 -30.33
N ALA A 2 12.15 -18.41 -29.97
CA ALA A 2 12.57 -17.68 -28.77
C ALA A 2 11.32 -16.95 -28.24
N TYR A 3 10.73 -17.47 -27.16
CA TYR A 3 9.65 -16.80 -26.46
C TYR A 3 10.29 -15.79 -25.51
N GLY A 4 10.22 -14.50 -25.87
CA GLY A 4 10.58 -13.42 -24.96
C GLY A 4 9.56 -13.38 -23.81
N LEU A 5 10.01 -13.67 -22.60
CA LEU A 5 9.20 -13.61 -21.39
C LEU A 5 8.83 -12.13 -21.15
N GLY A 6 7.65 -11.72 -21.63
CA GLY A 6 7.11 -10.39 -21.40
C GLY A 6 6.93 -10.16 -19.90
N ARG A 7 7.71 -9.26 -19.32
CA ARG A 7 7.55 -8.84 -17.93
C ARG A 7 6.25 -8.06 -17.85
N ALA A 8 5.20 -8.64 -17.28
CA ALA A 8 4.00 -7.91 -16.93
C ALA A 8 4.36 -6.92 -15.81
N ALA A 9 4.41 -5.64 -16.13
CA ALA A 9 4.51 -4.57 -15.14
C ALA A 9 3.10 -4.09 -14.84
N ALA A 10 2.65 -4.27 -13.60
CA ALA A 10 1.44 -3.63 -13.11
C ALA A 10 1.80 -2.21 -12.66
N ALA A 11 1.22 -1.20 -13.30
CA ALA A 11 1.27 0.18 -12.85
C ALA A 11 -0.10 0.52 -12.25
N PHE A 12 -0.11 1.08 -11.03
CA PHE A 12 -1.30 1.66 -10.44
C PHE A 12 -1.21 3.17 -10.61
N GLU A 13 -2.09 3.74 -11.43
CA GLU A 13 -2.08 5.17 -11.74
C GLU A 13 -3.06 5.88 -10.80
N ILE A 14 -2.55 6.80 -9.98
CA ILE A 14 -3.37 7.62 -9.09
C ILE A 14 -3.89 8.80 -9.91
N SER A 15 -5.19 8.82 -10.19
CA SER A 15 -5.84 9.89 -10.93
C SER A 15 -5.68 11.22 -10.21
N LYS A 16 -5.21 12.24 -10.93
CA LYS A 16 -4.92 13.60 -10.42
C LYS A 16 -6.09 14.33 -9.75
N ASP A 17 -7.32 13.84 -9.90
CA ASP A 17 -8.53 14.46 -9.36
C ASP A 17 -8.85 14.05 -7.91
N LEU A 18 -8.21 12.99 -7.40
CA LEU A 18 -8.23 12.68 -5.97
C LEU A 18 -7.11 13.47 -5.31
N LYS A 19 -7.46 14.42 -4.43
CA LYS A 19 -6.47 14.99 -3.53
C LYS A 19 -5.90 13.83 -2.71
N GLU A 20 -4.59 13.65 -2.76
CA GLU A 20 -3.87 12.55 -2.09
C GLU A 20 -4.16 12.49 -0.57
N ASP A 21 -4.59 13.62 0.01
CA ASP A 21 -5.03 13.77 1.40
C ASP A 21 -6.41 13.13 1.69
N ASP A 22 -7.23 12.85 0.67
CA ASP A 22 -8.58 12.30 0.82
C ASP A 22 -8.62 10.76 0.66
N ILE A 23 -7.51 10.13 0.25
CA ILE A 23 -7.45 8.68 0.04
C ILE A 23 -7.14 7.99 1.38
N MET A 24 -8.14 7.33 1.94
CA MET A 24 -7.99 6.44 3.09
C MET A 24 -7.69 5.01 2.62
N ILE A 25 -6.67 4.41 3.22
CA ILE A 25 -6.33 3.00 3.05
C ILE A 25 -6.79 2.28 4.32
N ASP A 26 -7.65 1.29 4.18
CA ASP A 26 -8.14 0.45 5.27
C ASP A 26 -8.03 -1.05 4.91
N PRO A 27 -8.00 -1.94 5.93
CA PRO A 27 -8.12 -3.37 5.69
C PRO A 27 -9.47 -3.67 5.01
N ALA A 28 -9.42 -4.36 3.88
CA ALA A 28 -10.64 -4.72 3.16
C ALA A 28 -11.59 -5.51 4.07
N GLU A 29 -12.79 -4.98 4.32
CA GLU A 29 -13.77 -5.56 5.26
C GLU A 29 -14.08 -7.04 4.95
N VAL A 30 -14.11 -7.39 3.66
CA VAL A 30 -14.34 -8.77 3.20
C VAL A 30 -13.28 -9.77 3.68
N LEU A 31 -12.10 -9.30 4.06
CA LEU A 31 -11.00 -10.11 4.59
C LEU A 31 -10.92 -10.07 6.12
N VAL A 32 -11.59 -9.12 6.78
CA VAL A 32 -11.56 -8.96 8.24
C VAL A 32 -12.68 -9.80 8.88
N ASN A 33 -12.31 -10.74 9.73
CA ASN A 33 -13.26 -11.55 10.49
C ASN A 33 -12.64 -12.08 11.80
N ALA A 34 -13.43 -12.80 12.60
CA ALA A 34 -12.96 -13.33 13.90
C ALA A 34 -11.74 -14.28 13.79
N SER A 35 -11.55 -14.93 12.64
CA SER A 35 -10.40 -15.80 12.36
C SER A 35 -9.24 -15.07 11.66
N ASN A 36 -9.48 -13.86 11.15
CA ASN A 36 -8.49 -13.00 10.50
C ASN A 36 -8.71 -11.54 10.92
N PRO A 37 -8.28 -11.16 12.14
CA PRO A 37 -8.43 -9.79 12.62
C PRO A 37 -7.60 -8.82 11.77
N PRO A 38 -7.96 -7.53 11.75
CA PRO A 38 -7.17 -6.54 11.04
C PRO A 38 -5.77 -6.47 11.66
N VAL A 39 -4.73 -6.45 10.82
CA VAL A 39 -3.32 -6.35 11.25
C VAL A 39 -2.84 -4.91 11.22
N PHE A 40 -3.47 -4.07 10.39
CA PHE A 40 -3.11 -2.67 10.18
C PHE A 40 -4.29 -1.76 10.51
N ARG A 41 -3.98 -0.58 11.04
CA ARG A 41 -4.96 0.50 11.21
C ARG A 41 -5.26 1.16 9.87
N ALA A 42 -6.37 1.89 9.78
CA ALA A 42 -6.62 2.77 8.64
C ALA A 42 -5.65 3.97 8.66
N PHE A 43 -5.11 4.35 7.50
CA PHE A 43 -4.19 5.48 7.37
C PHE A 43 -4.42 6.23 6.05
N GLN A 44 -3.95 7.47 5.98
CA GLN A 44 -4.03 8.24 4.73
C GLN A 44 -2.92 7.80 3.76
N TYR A 45 -3.24 7.69 2.48
CA TYR A 45 -2.25 7.35 1.46
C TYR A 45 -1.04 8.30 1.47
N ILE A 46 -1.28 9.60 1.71
CA ILE A 46 -0.20 10.59 1.85
C ILE A 46 0.70 10.34 3.07
N GLU A 47 0.15 9.84 4.17
CA GLU A 47 0.92 9.47 5.38
C GLU A 47 1.88 8.33 5.06
N PHE A 48 1.39 7.33 4.32
CA PHE A 48 2.21 6.22 3.83
C PHE A 48 3.31 6.69 2.89
N LEU A 49 3.01 7.53 1.90
CA LEU A 49 4.01 8.04 0.97
C LEU A 49 5.10 8.84 1.69
N ARG A 50 4.72 9.71 2.63
CA ARG A 50 5.69 10.49 3.43
C ARG A 50 6.61 9.56 4.22
N ASN A 51 6.04 8.58 4.92
CA ASN A 51 6.81 7.60 5.69
C ASN A 51 7.76 6.80 4.78
N TYR A 52 7.25 6.29 3.66
CA TYR A 52 8.02 5.50 2.70
C TYR A 52 9.18 6.29 2.07
N MET A 53 8.94 7.54 1.64
CA MET A 53 9.98 8.38 1.04
C MET A 53 11.06 8.80 2.04
N THR A 54 10.74 8.88 3.34
CA THR A 54 11.72 9.21 4.38
C THR A 54 12.57 8.01 4.81
N LYS A 55 12.15 6.78 4.52
CA LYS A 55 12.92 5.58 4.84
C LYS A 55 14.08 5.42 3.86
N THR A 56 15.30 5.51 4.37
CA THR A 56 16.55 5.31 3.61
C THR A 56 16.99 3.85 3.53
N ASP A 57 16.45 2.97 4.38
CA ASP A 57 16.78 1.55 4.39
C ASP A 57 15.72 0.74 3.63
N ILE A 58 16.18 0.00 2.62
CA ILE A 58 15.35 -0.81 1.72
C ILE A 58 14.76 -2.03 2.46
N ASN A 59 15.35 -2.40 3.61
CA ASN A 59 14.89 -3.54 4.41
C ASN A 59 13.86 -3.18 5.48
N ASP A 60 13.52 -1.90 5.63
CA ASP A 60 12.64 -1.46 6.71
C ASP A 60 11.17 -1.64 6.30
N ASP A 61 10.42 -2.44 7.07
CA ASP A 61 9.03 -2.78 6.75
C ASP A 61 8.20 -1.50 6.72
N ALA A 62 7.79 -1.08 5.52
CA ALA A 62 7.10 0.18 5.27
C ALA A 62 5.76 0.24 6.01
N LEU A 63 5.17 -0.93 6.29
CA LEU A 63 3.88 -1.05 6.95
C LEU A 63 3.98 -1.15 8.48
N GLU A 64 5.19 -1.27 9.04
CA GLU A 64 5.41 -1.41 10.49
C GLU A 64 4.76 -0.26 11.28
N HIS A 65 4.86 0.96 10.77
CA HIS A 65 4.30 2.17 11.41
C HIS A 65 2.76 2.18 11.47
N PHE A 66 2.11 1.29 10.71
CA PHE A 66 0.66 1.21 10.59
C PHE A 66 0.07 -0.06 11.22
N LYS A 67 0.89 -0.91 11.85
CA LYS A 67 0.41 -2.09 12.59
C LYS A 67 -0.41 -1.67 13.82
N LEU A 68 -1.38 -2.51 14.20
CA LEU A 68 -2.20 -2.36 15.42
C LEU A 68 -1.45 -2.82 16.68
#